data_AF-A0A948ZK23-F1
#
_entry.id   AF-A0A948ZK23-F1
#
_cell.length_a   1.000
_cell.length_b   1.000
_cell.length_c   1.000
_cell.angle_alpha   90.00
_cell.angle_beta   90.00
_cell.angle_gamma   90.00
#
_symmetry.space_group_name_H-M   'P 1'
#
loop_
_entity.id
_entity.type
_entity.pdbx_description
1 polymer ?
#
loop_
_entity_poly.entity_id
_entity_poly.type
_entity_poly.pdbx_seq_one_letter_code
_entity_poly.pdbx_strand_id
1 'polypeptide(L)' 'MNDPEETDRIRQWIGCWKRAGTRMEELRREELRHADTQQSLLSLAGAFESCRRLYQPLPTSGLIEQQLWFKKLAP' A
#
# COMPACT_ATOMS: atom_id res chain seq x y z
N MET A 1 -31.01 16.09 13.14
CA MET A 1 -30.36 16.17 14.47
C MET A 1 -29.92 14.75 14.77
N ASN A 2 -28.62 14.46 14.77
CA ASN A 2 -28.15 13.09 15.03
C ASN A 2 -28.64 12.66 16.40
N ASP A 3 -29.07 11.40 16.49
CA ASP A 3 -29.44 10.77 17.76
C ASP A 3 -28.25 10.90 18.74
N PRO A 4 -28.46 11.40 19.98
CA PRO A 4 -27.42 11.44 20.99
C PRO A 4 -26.65 10.12 21.15
N GLU A 5 -27.34 8.97 21.05
CA GLU A 5 -26.71 7.66 21.14
C GLU A 5 -25.76 7.36 19.95
N GLU A 6 -26.15 7.77 18.74
CA GLU A 6 -25.33 7.62 17.55
C GLU A 6 -24.05 8.46 17.66
N THR A 7 -24.19 9.69 18.16
CA THR A 7 -23.06 10.60 18.35
C THR A 7 -22.07 10.05 19.39
N ASP A 8 -22.55 9.43 20.47
CA ASP A 8 -21.70 8.83 21.49
C ASP A 8 -20.99 7.56 21.00
N ARG A 9 -21.67 6.73 20.20
CA ARG A 9 -21.04 5.59 19.52
C ARG A 9 -19.91 6.05 18.61
N ILE A 10 -20.12 7.11 17.82
CA ILE A 10 -19.08 7.67 16.95
C ILE A 10 -17.88 8.15 17.75
N ARG A 11 -18.09 8.86 18.87
CA ARG A 11 -17.00 9.30 19.75
C ARG A 11 -16.22 8.11 20.33
N GLN A 12 -16.91 7.06 20.73
CA GLN A 12 -16.27 5.84 21.24
C GLN A 12 -15.41 5.18 20.17
N TRP A 13 -15.91 5.05 18.94
CA TRP A 13 -15.16 4.52 17.80
C TRP A 13 -13.92 5.35 17.47
N ILE A 14 -14.05 6.68 17.44
CA ILE A 14 -12.90 7.58 17.25
C ILE A 14 -11.86 7.37 18.36
N GLY A 15 -12.30 7.25 19.62
CA GLY A 15 -11.42 6.96 20.74
C GLY A 15 -10.70 5.62 20.60
N CYS A 16 -11.40 4.58 20.15
CA CYS A 16 -10.81 3.27 19.86
C CYS A 16 -9.74 3.36 18.76
N TRP A 17 -10.06 4.01 17.64
CA TRP A 17 -9.13 4.17 16.52
C TRP A 17 -7.89 4.97 16.90
N LYS A 18 -8.01 6.01 17.74
CA LYS A 18 -6.85 6.77 18.23
C LYS A 18 -5.89 5.88 19.03
N ARG A 19 -6.41 5.06 19.94
CA ARG A 19 -5.58 4.14 20.74
C ARG A 19 -4.98 3.01 19.89
N ALA A 20 -5.80 2.42 19.01
CA ALA A 20 -5.36 1.38 18.10
C ALA A 20 -4.25 1.89 17.16
N GLY A 21 -4.40 3.10 16.64
CA GLY A 21 -3.40 3.72 15.75
C GLY A 21 -2.03 3.85 16.38
N THR A 22 -1.94 4.33 17.64
CA THR A 22 -0.66 4.39 18.37
C THR A 22 -0.04 3.00 18.51
N ARG A 23 -0.82 2.01 18.92
CA ARG A 23 -0.33 0.64 19.10
C ARG A 23 0.11 0.01 17.77
N MET A 24 -0.63 0.25 16.70
CA MET A 24 -0.28 -0.23 15.36
C MET A 24 1.03 0.36 14.86
N GLU A 25 1.29 1.65 15.12
CA GLU A 25 2.54 2.27 14.71
C GLU A 25 3.74 1.72 15.50
N GLU A 26 3.58 1.42 16.79
CA GLU A 26 4.60 0.73 17.57
C GLU A 26 4.92 -0.66 16.99
N LEU A 27 3.89 -1.44 16.68
CA LEU A 27 4.03 -2.76 16.05
C LEU A 27 4.72 -2.64 14.69
N ARG A 28 4.28 -1.71 13.84
CA ARG A 28 4.88 -1.47 12.53
C ARG A 28 6.37 -1.17 12.63
N ARG A 29 6.78 -0.34 13.58
CA ARG A 29 8.21 -0.01 13.79
C ARG A 29 9.01 -1.22 14.27
N GLU A 30 8.43 -2.04 15.14
CA GLU A 30 9.07 -3.26 15.61
C GLU A 30 9.23 -4.27 14.48
N GLU A 31 8.18 -4.49 13.70
CA GLU A 31 8.21 -5.35 12.52
C GLU A 31 9.23 -4.87 11.49
N LEU A 32 9.31 -3.56 11.23
CA LEU A 32 10.30 -2.99 10.31
C LEU A 32 11.75 -3.19 10.78
N ARG A 33 12.01 -3.14 12.09
CA ARG A 33 13.36 -3.43 12.63
C ARG A 33 13.77 -4.88 12.37
N HIS A 34 12.80 -5.78 12.33
CA HIS A 34 13.01 -7.21 12.15
C HIS A 34 12.73 -7.68 10.72
N ALA A 35 12.37 -6.75 9.82
CA ALA A 35 12.03 -7.05 8.45
C ALA A 35 13.27 -7.48 7.67
N ASP A 36 13.35 -8.76 7.35
CA ASP A 36 14.33 -9.27 6.40
C ASP A 36 13.85 -8.99 4.97
N THR A 37 14.26 -7.84 4.46
CA THR A 37 13.93 -7.40 3.10
C THR A 37 14.44 -8.40 2.06
N GLN A 38 15.62 -8.98 2.28
CA GLN A 38 16.21 -9.93 1.35
C GLN A 38 15.38 -11.22 1.29
N GLN A 39 15.00 -11.78 2.44
CA GLN A 39 14.16 -12.97 2.50
C GLN A 39 12.77 -12.71 1.90
N SER A 40 12.22 -11.52 2.10
CA SER A 40 10.94 -11.11 1.51
C SER A 40 11.01 -11.05 -0.02
N LEU A 41 12.09 -10.48 -0.58
CA LEU A 41 12.33 -10.46 -2.02
C LEU A 41 12.49 -11.86 -2.59
N LEU A 42 13.24 -12.74 -1.93
CA LEU A 42 13.39 -14.14 -2.35
C LEU A 42 12.04 -14.87 -2.37
N SER A 43 11.19 -14.62 -1.36
CA SER A 43 9.85 -15.21 -1.27
C SER A 43 8.93 -14.72 -2.39
N LEU A 44 9.11 -13.47 -2.85
CA LEU A 44 8.33 -12.87 -3.95
C LEU A 44 8.92 -13.13 -5.34
N ALA A 45 10.16 -13.59 -5.44
CA ALA A 45 10.86 -13.78 -6.72
C ALA A 45 10.13 -14.72 -7.67
N GLY A 46 9.49 -15.78 -7.14
CA GLY A 46 8.70 -16.71 -7.94
C GLY A 46 7.48 -16.05 -8.60
N ALA A 47 6.78 -15.18 -7.88
CA ALA A 47 5.63 -14.45 -8.41
C ALA A 47 6.07 -13.47 -9.51
N PHE A 48 7.17 -12.75 -9.27
CA PHE A 48 7.77 -11.87 -10.28
C PHE A 48 8.15 -12.64 -11.55
N GLU A 49 8.87 -13.75 -11.41
CA GLU A 49 9.30 -14.58 -12.54
C GLU A 49 8.13 -15.21 -13.30
N SER A 50 7.06 -15.59 -12.60
CA SER A 50 5.82 -16.05 -13.21
C SER A 50 5.18 -14.96 -14.07
N CYS A 51 5.01 -13.75 -13.52
CA CYS A 51 4.50 -12.61 -14.26
C CYS A 51 5.39 -12.31 -15.48
N ARG A 52 6.71 -12.27 -15.31
CA ARG A 52 7.64 -11.99 -16.41
C ARG A 52 7.53 -13.00 -17.56
N ARG A 53 7.26 -14.27 -17.28
CA ARG A 53 7.16 -15.33 -18.29
C ARG A 53 5.78 -15.47 -18.93
N LEU A 54 4.73 -15.26 -18.15
CA LEU A 54 3.36 -15.59 -18.56
C LEU A 54 2.53 -14.36 -18.95
N TYR A 55 2.89 -13.19 -18.45
CA TYR A 55 2.15 -11.97 -18.71
C TYR A 55 2.58 -11.33 -20.04
N GLN A 56 1.59 -10.94 -20.84
CA GLN A 56 1.76 -10.11 -22.02
C GLN A 56 1.57 -8.65 -21.60
N PRO A 57 2.58 -7.78 -21.73
CA PRO A 57 2.43 -6.36 -21.42
C PRO A 57 1.30 -5.74 -22.25
N LEU A 58 0.37 -5.08 -21.58
CA LEU A 58 -0.64 -4.29 -22.28
C LEU A 58 0.05 -3.13 -23.01
N PRO A 59 -0.36 -2.81 -24.25
CA PRO A 59 0.17 -1.65 -24.96
C PRO A 59 -0.28 -0.32 -24.33
N THR A 60 -1.17 -0.39 -23.36
CA THR A 60 -1.73 0.74 -22.63
C THR A 60 -1.50 0.55 -21.13
N SER A 61 -0.76 1.48 -20.53
CA SER A 61 -0.64 1.64 -19.08
C SER A 61 -0.27 3.08 -18.79
N GLY A 62 -0.52 3.55 -17.57
CA GLY A 62 -0.09 4.89 -17.16
C GLY A 62 1.41 5.12 -17.34
N LEU A 63 2.23 4.06 -17.18
CA LEU A 63 3.68 4.13 -17.40
C LEU A 63 4.02 4.33 -18.88
N ILE A 64 3.37 3.59 -19.78
CA ILE A 64 3.57 3.76 -21.24
C ILE A 64 3.12 5.16 -21.67
N GLU A 65 1.98 5.64 -21.17
CA GLU A 65 1.49 6.99 -21.46
C GLU A 65 2.47 8.07 -20.97
N GLN A 66 3.00 7.94 -19.75
CA GLN A 66 4.01 8.85 -19.21
C GLN A 66 5.29 8.86 -20.08
N GLN A 67 5.77 7.70 -20.51
CA GLN A 67 6.93 7.60 -21.40
C GLN A 67 6.68 8.28 -22.75
N LEU A 68 5.49 8.13 -23.32
CA LEU A 68 5.09 8.81 -24.55
C LEU A 68 5.06 10.33 -24.38
N TRP A 69 4.59 10.83 -23.24
CA TRP A 69 4.63 12.26 -22.92
C TRP A 69 6.06 12.78 -22.79
N PHE A 70 6.93 12.06 -22.07
CA PHE A 70 8.33 12.46 -21.94
C PHE A 70 9.06 12.48 -23.29
N LYS A 71 8.77 11.51 -24.18
CA LYS A 71 9.34 11.52 -25.53
C LYS A 71 8.90 12.73 -26.36
N LYS A 72 7.68 13.23 -26.18
CA LYS A 72 7.19 14.44 -26.86
C LYS A 72 7.80 15.73 -26.32
N LEU A 73 8.16 15.74 -25.03
CA LEU A 73 8.72 16.90 -24.33
C LEU A 73 10.26 16.91 -24.34
N ALA A 74 10.89 15.83 -24.83
CA ALA A 74 12.34 15.79 -25.02
C ALA A 74 12.75 16.78 -26.14
N PRO A 75 13.82 17.58 -25.93
CA PRO A 75 14.30 18.57 -26.91
C PRO A 75 14.84 17.93 -28.19
#